data_AF-A0A976LC78-F1
#
_entry.id   AF-A0A976LC78-F1
#
_cell.length_a   1.000
_cell.length_b   1.000
_cell.length_c   1.000
_cell.angle_alpha   90.00
_cell.angle_beta   90.00
_cell.angle_gamma   90.00
#
_symmetry.space_group_name_H-M   'P 1'
#
loop_
_entity.id
_entity.type
_entity.pdbx_description
1 polymer ?
#
loop_
_entity_poly.entity_id
_entity_poly.type
_entity_poly.pdbx_seq_one_letter_code
_entity_poly.pdbx_strand_id
1 'polypeptide(L)' 'MLPASPHNLPSSNEPRILYCRCAFAQTIPDDVKQRVLEGLSESDQPFEAVADLCEMAARRDPHLIELAKGNRPLKIAA' A
#
# COMPACT_ATOMS: atom_id res chain seq x y z
N MET A 1 -9.21 29.90 -3.54
CA MET A 1 -8.35 29.91 -2.35
C MET A 1 -8.90 28.88 -1.37
N LEU A 2 -8.32 27.69 -1.32
CA LEU A 2 -8.58 26.67 -0.30
C LEU A 2 -7.32 26.61 0.58
N PRO A 3 -7.41 26.63 1.91
CA PRO A 3 -6.24 26.55 2.78
C PRO A 3 -5.63 25.15 2.67
N ALA A 4 -4.36 25.07 2.27
CA ALA A 4 -3.57 23.86 2.46
C ALA A 4 -3.45 23.62 3.97
N SER A 5 -4.09 22.56 4.45
CA SER A 5 -4.05 22.16 5.87
C SER A 5 -2.61 21.83 6.30
N PRO A 6 -2.15 22.27 7.49
CA PRO A 6 -0.80 22.01 8.00
C PRO A 6 -0.66 20.66 8.72
N HIS A 7 -1.37 19.61 8.30
CA HIS A 7 -1.44 18.34 9.04
C HIS A 7 -1.09 17.14 8.17
N ASN A 8 0.20 16.92 7.92
CA ASN A 8 0.84 15.63 8.21
C ASN A 8 2.35 15.71 7.90
N LEU A 9 3.17 16.07 8.89
CA LEU A 9 4.60 15.79 8.79
C LEU A 9 4.73 14.29 9.10
N PRO A 10 5.13 13.42 8.15
CA PRO A 10 5.18 11.99 8.41
C PRO A 10 6.16 11.76 9.55
N SER A 11 5.62 11.40 10.71
CA SER A 11 6.44 11.13 11.89
C SER A 11 7.30 9.93 11.53
N SER A 12 8.58 9.97 11.88
CA SER A 12 9.63 9.04 11.43
C SER A 12 9.39 7.54 11.74
N ASN A 13 8.21 7.20 12.27
CA ASN A 13 7.73 5.87 12.63
C ASN A 13 6.42 5.45 11.90
N GLU A 14 5.93 6.23 10.93
CA GLU A 14 4.74 5.83 10.18
C GLU A 14 5.04 4.63 9.26
N PRO A 15 4.25 3.54 9.36
CA PRO A 15 4.47 2.36 8.56
C PRO A 15 4.22 2.63 7.09
N ARG A 16 5.05 2.07 6.22
CA ARG A 16 4.77 2.04 4.78
C ARG A 16 3.69 1.00 4.53
N ILE A 17 2.67 1.37 3.76
CA ILE A 17 1.58 0.47 3.42
C ILE A 17 1.88 -0.17 2.07
N LEU A 18 1.84 -1.48 1.99
CA LEU A 18 1.84 -2.24 0.75
C LEU A 18 0.43 -2.76 0.52
N TYR A 19 -0.26 -2.20 -0.46
CA TYR A 19 -1.59 -2.63 -0.85
C TYR A 19 -1.51 -3.68 -1.94
N CYS A 20 -1.94 -4.91 -1.63
CA CYS A 20 -2.04 -6.00 -2.58
C CYS A 20 -3.46 -6.04 -3.16
N ARG A 21 -3.59 -5.86 -4.47
CA ARG A 21 -4.89 -6.03 -5.16
C ARG A 21 -5.19 -7.50 -5.46
N CYS A 22 -4.85 -8.36 -4.50
CA CYS A 22 -4.77 -9.81 -4.61
C CYS A 22 -5.87 -10.37 -5.53
N ALA A 23 -5.51 -10.89 -6.70
CA ALA A 23 -6.45 -11.51 -7.63
C ALA A 23 -7.00 -12.83 -7.06
N PHE A 24 -6.26 -13.44 -6.12
CA PHE A 24 -6.63 -14.72 -5.49
C PHE A 24 -7.54 -14.58 -4.28
N ALA A 25 -7.65 -13.38 -3.68
CA ALA A 25 -8.59 -13.11 -2.60
C ALA A 25 -9.99 -12.92 -3.18
N GLN A 26 -10.65 -14.04 -3.51
CA GLN A 26 -12.05 -14.07 -4.00
C GLN A 26 -13.05 -13.57 -2.95
N THR A 27 -12.62 -13.42 -1.70
CA THR A 27 -13.44 -12.93 -0.58
C THR A 27 -13.71 -11.43 -0.65
N ILE A 28 -12.86 -10.64 -1.34
CA ILE A 28 -13.01 -9.18 -1.41
C ILE A 28 -13.52 -8.77 -2.81
N PRO A 29 -14.70 -8.14 -2.91
CA PRO A 29 -15.22 -7.62 -4.17
C PRO A 29 -14.30 -6.56 -4.79
N ASP A 30 -14.25 -6.50 -6.13
CA ASP A 30 -13.41 -5.52 -6.84
C ASP A 30 -13.76 -4.06 -6.51
N ASP A 31 -15.04 -3.73 -6.30
CA ASP A 31 -15.47 -2.40 -5.85
C ASP A 31 -14.85 -2.00 -4.51
N VAL A 32 -14.70 -2.94 -3.58
CA VAL A 32 -14.04 -2.66 -2.30
C VAL A 32 -12.57 -2.39 -2.51
N LYS A 33 -11.91 -3.13 -3.42
CA LYS A 33 -10.49 -2.91 -3.75
C LYS A 33 -10.27 -1.54 -4.39
N GLN A 34 -11.17 -1.12 -5.28
CA GLN A 34 -11.14 0.22 -5.87
C GLN A 34 -11.32 1.30 -4.80
N ARG A 35 -12.30 1.15 -3.91
CA ARG A 35 -12.52 2.14 -2.84
C ARG A 35 -11.39 2.24 -1.83
N VAL A 36 -10.73 1.12 -1.51
CA VAL A 36 -9.51 1.15 -0.67
C VAL A 36 -8.39 1.89 -1.38
N LEU A 37 -8.20 1.67 -2.68
CA LEU A 37 -7.22 2.40 -3.46
C LEU A 37 -7.53 3.90 -3.50
N GLU A 38 -8.79 4.28 -3.76
CA GLU A 38 -9.24 5.67 -3.74
C GLU A 38 -8.97 6.31 -2.38
N GLY A 39 -9.36 5.66 -1.28
CA GLY A 39 -9.11 6.16 0.07
C GLY A 39 -7.63 6.26 0.44
N LEU A 40 -6.79 5.33 -0.05
CA LEU A 40 -5.33 5.42 0.09
C LEU A 40 -4.74 6.56 -0.74
N SER A 41 -5.25 6.79 -1.94
CA SER A 41 -4.85 7.93 -2.79
C SER A 41 -5.29 9.28 -2.24
N GLU A 42 -6.42 9.33 -1.53
CA GLU A 42 -6.89 10.50 -0.79
C GLU A 42 -6.15 10.68 0.55
N SER A 43 -5.46 9.64 1.02
CA SER A 43 -4.63 9.70 2.22
C SER A 43 -3.25 10.26 1.86
N ASP A 44 -2.74 11.21 2.65
CA ASP A 44 -1.34 11.68 2.58
C ASP A 44 -0.31 10.62 3.06
N GLN A 45 -0.73 9.35 3.22
CA GLN A 45 0.14 8.29 3.69
C GLN A 45 0.88 7.62 2.53
N PRO A 46 2.22 7.43 2.63
CA PRO A 46 2.97 6.74 1.60
C PRO A 46 2.56 5.26 1.53
N PHE A 47 1.96 4.88 0.40
CA PHE A 47 1.62 3.50 0.09
C PHE A 47 2.15 3.09 -1.28
N GLU A 48 2.35 1.79 -1.45
CA GLU A 48 2.70 1.17 -2.72
C GLU A 48 1.65 0.12 -3.06
N ALA A 49 1.18 0.09 -4.30
CA ALA A 49 0.18 -0.87 -4.74
C ALA A 49 0.79 -1.90 -5.69
N VAL A 50 0.58 -3.18 -5.41
CA VAL A 50 0.99 -4.30 -6.27
C VAL A 50 -0.22 -5.11 -6.71
N ALA A 51 -0.16 -5.68 -7.91
CA ALA A 51 -1.25 -6.50 -8.45
C ALA A 51 -1.43 -7.79 -7.63
N ASP A 52 -0.37 -8.59 -7.49
CA ASP A 52 -0.41 -9.84 -6.74
C ASP A 52 0.90 -10.10 -5.99
N LEU A 53 0.87 -9.82 -4.68
CA LEU A 53 2.01 -10.11 -3.81
C LEU A 53 2.31 -11.62 -3.76
N CYS A 54 1.27 -12.47 -3.82
CA CYS A 54 1.42 -13.92 -3.80
C CYS A 54 2.17 -14.43 -5.04
N GLU A 55 1.87 -13.91 -6.23
CA GLU A 55 2.58 -14.28 -7.45
C GLU A 55 4.03 -13.78 -7.42
N MET A 56 4.25 -12.53 -7.04
CA MET A 56 5.61 -11.98 -6.86
C MET A 56 6.43 -12.84 -5.90
N ALA A 57 5.84 -13.25 -4.77
CA ALA A 57 6.50 -14.12 -3.78
C ALA A 57 6.79 -15.51 -4.34
N ALA A 58 5.84 -16.12 -5.05
CA ALA A 58 6.02 -17.43 -5.67
C ALA A 58 7.18 -17.44 -6.68
N ARG A 59 7.34 -16.33 -7.41
CA ARG A 59 8.40 -16.16 -8.42
C ARG A 59 9.71 -15.63 -7.84
N ARG A 60 9.75 -15.35 -6.53
CA ARG A 60 10.89 -14.69 -5.85
C ARG A 60 11.30 -13.40 -6.55
N ASP A 61 10.31 -12.56 -6.83
CA ASP A 61 10.52 -11.32 -7.56
C ASP A 61 11.51 -10.41 -6.81
N PRO A 62 12.57 -9.92 -7.46
CA PRO A 62 13.57 -9.06 -6.83
C PRO A 62 12.99 -7.75 -6.31
N HIS A 63 11.85 -7.28 -6.82
CA HIS A 63 11.14 -6.11 -6.32
C HIS A 63 10.72 -6.23 -4.86
N LEU A 64 10.51 -7.47 -4.35
CA LEU A 64 10.23 -7.72 -2.93
C LEU A 64 11.39 -7.28 -2.03
N ILE A 65 12.63 -7.34 -2.52
CA ILE A 65 13.80 -6.88 -1.78
C ILE A 65 13.76 -5.36 -1.65
N GLU A 66 13.37 -4.64 -2.70
CA GLU A 66 13.19 -3.19 -2.66
C GLU A 66 12.03 -2.76 -1.76
N LEU A 67 10.92 -3.51 -1.78
CA LEU A 67 9.78 -3.31 -0.88
C LEU A 67 10.15 -3.51 0.59
N ALA A 68 10.96 -4.54 0.88
CA ALA A 68 11.46 -4.83 2.22
C ALA A 68 12.60 -3.89 2.64
N LYS A 69 13.25 -3.20 1.71
CA LYS A 69 14.32 -2.25 2.00
C LYS A 69 13.75 -0.98 2.63
N GLY A 70 14.09 -0.79 3.90
CA GLY A 70 13.73 0.42 4.63
C GLY A 70 13.87 0.26 6.12
N ASN A 71 14.09 1.38 6.81
CA ASN A 71 14.12 1.42 8.27
C ASN A 71 12.73 1.66 8.90
N ARG A 72 11.66 1.63 8.10
CA ARG A 72 10.28 1.85 8.55
C ARG A 72 9.50 0.53 8.49
N PRO A 73 8.60 0.27 9.46
CA PRO A 73 7.79 -0.94 9.45
C PRO A 73 6.92 -0.99 8.18
N LEU A 74 6.86 -2.17 7.55
CA LEU A 74 6.01 -2.43 6.39
C LEU A 74 4.72 -3.11 6.86
N LYS A 75 3.56 -2.54 6.50
CA LYS A 75 2.23 -3.14 6.73
C LYS A 75 1.65 -3.57 5.39
N ILE A 76 1.24 -4.83 5.29
CA ILE A 76 0.61 -5.37 4.09
C ILE A 76 -0.91 -5.36 4.30
N ALA A 77 -1.64 -4.71 3.39
CA ALA A 77 -3.09 -4.73 3.32
C ALA A 77 -3.50 -5.46 2.03
N ALA A 78 -4.48 -6.36 2.11
CA ALA A 78 -4.95 -7.19 0.99
C ALA A 78 -6.47 -7.36 1.06
#